data_AF-A0A7V8QJ58-F1
#
_entry.id   AF-A0A7V8QJ58-F1
#
_cell.length_a   1.000
_cell.length_b   1.000
_cell.length_c   1.000
_cell.angle_alpha   90.00
_cell.angle_beta   90.00
_cell.angle_gamma   90.00
#
_symmetry.space_group_name_H-M   'P 1'
#
loop_
_entity.id
_entity.type
_entity.pdbx_description
1 polymer ?
#
loop_
_entity_poly.entity_id
_entity_poly.type
_entity_poly.pdbx_seq_one_letter_code
_entity_poly.pdbx_strand_id
1 'polypeptide(L)'
;MRYPPESVRGIGSSISQLSRRQRFGNYRDDADDEVCLIVRIETVDPVRNLDGIAATPGVDGLLIGPSDLSAAMGHGGSARPSGNRPDHRGGY
;
A
#
# COMPACT_ATOMS: atom_id res chain seq x y z
N MET A 1 -9.69 -0.74 -8.29
CA MET A 1 -9.27 -0.67 -9.72
C MET A 1 -10.27 -1.46 -10.54
N ARG A 2 -10.79 -0.94 -11.65
CA ARG A 2 -11.96 -1.53 -12.36
C ARG A 2 -11.68 -1.91 -13.81
N TYR A 3 -12.46 -2.79 -14.42
CA TYR A 3 -12.45 -2.97 -15.88
C TYR A 3 -13.10 -1.76 -16.59
N PRO A 4 -12.97 -1.65 -17.94
CA PRO A 4 -13.69 -0.63 -18.70
C PRO A 4 -15.22 -0.82 -18.59
N PRO A 5 -16.01 0.27 -18.64
CA PRO A 5 -15.60 1.66 -18.98
C PRO A 5 -15.04 2.50 -17.82
N GLU A 6 -15.08 2.02 -16.57
CA GLU A 6 -14.77 2.81 -15.38
C GLU A 6 -13.28 3.04 -15.17
N SER A 7 -12.42 2.26 -15.84
CA SER A 7 -10.96 2.44 -15.79
C SER A 7 -10.23 1.88 -17.01
N VAL A 8 -8.90 2.03 -17.03
CA VAL A 8 -8.00 1.59 -18.11
C VAL A 8 -7.42 0.19 -17.91
N ARG A 9 -7.94 -0.62 -16.97
CA ARG A 9 -7.48 -2.00 -16.74
C ARG A 9 -7.61 -2.86 -18.01
N GLY A 10 -6.48 -3.38 -18.50
CA GLY A 10 -6.45 -4.22 -19.69
C GLY A 10 -7.16 -5.57 -19.51
N ILE A 11 -7.79 -6.05 -20.58
CA ILE A 11 -8.44 -7.36 -20.60
C ILE A 11 -7.40 -8.43 -20.98
N GLY A 12 -7.12 -9.35 -20.05
CA GLY A 12 -6.10 -10.39 -20.23
C GLY A 12 -6.43 -11.71 -19.52
N SER A 13 -7.71 -12.00 -19.26
CA SER A 13 -8.13 -13.14 -18.44
C SER A 13 -7.74 -14.52 -19.01
N SER A 14 -7.47 -14.65 -20.31
CA SER A 14 -6.93 -15.89 -20.94
C SER A 14 -5.52 -16.26 -20.45
N ILE A 15 -4.69 -15.25 -20.20
CA ILE A 15 -3.26 -15.42 -19.91
C ILE A 15 -2.92 -15.09 -18.44
N SER A 16 -3.85 -14.45 -17.72
CA SER A 16 -3.68 -14.09 -16.32
C SER A 16 -3.76 -15.29 -15.38
N GLN A 17 -2.90 -15.29 -14.36
CA GLN A 17 -2.97 -16.25 -13.25
C GLN A 17 -4.12 -15.96 -12.28
N LEU A 18 -4.55 -14.70 -12.16
CA LEU A 18 -5.63 -14.30 -11.25
C LEU A 18 -6.98 -14.92 -11.66
N SER A 19 -7.24 -15.01 -12.96
CA SER A 19 -8.40 -15.72 -13.54
C SER A 19 -8.21 -17.23 -13.65
N ARG A 20 -7.05 -17.76 -13.21
CA ARG A 20 -6.58 -19.12 -13.46
C ARG A 20 -6.65 -19.52 -14.94
N ARG A 21 -6.26 -18.63 -15.84
CA ARG A 21 -6.35 -18.84 -17.30
C ARG A 21 -7.78 -19.23 -17.73
N GLN A 22 -8.74 -18.38 -17.37
CA GLN A 22 -10.19 -18.55 -17.60
C GLN A 22 -10.87 -19.72 -16.88
N ARG A 23 -10.19 -20.41 -15.96
CA ARG A 23 -10.83 -21.47 -15.16
C ARG A 23 -11.75 -20.92 -14.06
N PHE A 24 -11.63 -19.65 -13.72
CA PHE A 24 -12.62 -18.94 -12.91
C PHE A 24 -13.67 -18.31 -13.84
N GLY A 25 -14.86 -18.92 -13.88
CA GLY A 25 -15.92 -18.59 -14.83
C GLY A 25 -16.40 -17.14 -14.75
N ASN A 26 -16.56 -16.61 -13.54
CA ASN A 26 -17.11 -15.26 -13.32
C ASN A 26 -16.03 -14.22 -13.03
N TYR A 27 -14.75 -14.53 -13.26
CA TYR A 27 -13.64 -13.64 -12.86
C TYR A 27 -13.78 -12.22 -13.40
N ARG A 28 -14.27 -12.04 -14.64
CA ARG A 28 -14.41 -10.69 -15.21
C ARG A 28 -15.45 -9.86 -14.48
N ASP A 29 -16.52 -10.50 -14.02
CA ASP A 29 -17.65 -9.82 -13.40
C ASP A 29 -17.36 -9.57 -11.91
N ASP A 30 -16.68 -10.50 -11.23
CA ASP A 30 -16.39 -10.41 -9.79
C ASP A 30 -15.12 -9.59 -9.48
N ALA A 31 -14.14 -9.53 -10.39
CA ALA A 31 -12.79 -9.03 -10.06
C ALA A 31 -12.67 -7.53 -9.79
N ASP A 32 -13.74 -6.76 -9.96
CA ASP A 32 -13.74 -5.33 -9.61
C ASP A 32 -14.13 -5.12 -8.14
N ASP A 33 -14.97 -6.00 -7.58
CA ASP A 33 -15.41 -5.95 -6.19
C ASP A 33 -14.38 -6.57 -5.23
N GLU A 34 -13.51 -7.43 -5.74
CA GLU A 34 -12.49 -8.16 -4.97
C GLU A 34 -11.12 -7.44 -4.91
N VAL A 35 -11.02 -6.20 -5.42
CA VAL A 35 -9.77 -5.43 -5.45
C VAL A 35 -9.86 -4.19 -4.56
N CYS A 36 -8.91 -4.08 -3.63
CA CYS A 36 -8.76 -2.94 -2.73
C CYS A 36 -7.63 -1.99 -3.18
N LEU A 37 -7.87 -0.67 -3.16
CA LEU A 37 -6.87 0.38 -3.36
C LEU A 37 -6.52 1.04 -2.02
N ILE A 38 -5.30 0.77 -1.54
CA ILE A 38 -4.74 1.40 -0.34
C ILE A 38 -3.68 2.41 -0.76
N VAL A 39 -3.86 3.68 -0.39
CA VAL A 39 -2.92 4.76 -0.69
C VAL A 39 -1.91 4.90 0.45
N ARG A 40 -0.62 4.89 0.13
CA ARG A 40 0.43 5.16 1.12
C ARG A 40 0.64 6.67 1.29
N ILE A 41 0.60 7.12 2.54
CA ILE A 41 0.93 8.48 2.96
C ILE A 41 2.32 8.45 3.58
N GLU A 42 3.30 8.98 2.85
CA GLU A 42 4.72 8.86 3.20
C GLU A 42 5.53 10.16 3.03
N THR A 43 4.87 11.25 2.64
CA THR A 43 5.47 12.59 2.55
C THR A 43 4.60 13.60 3.27
N VAL A 44 5.11 14.82 3.49
CA VAL A 44 4.42 15.87 4.26
C VAL A 44 3.23 16.46 3.48
N ASP A 45 3.31 16.55 2.15
CA ASP A 45 2.28 17.22 1.36
C ASP A 45 0.92 16.49 1.40
N PRO A 46 0.84 15.15 1.22
CA PRO A 46 -0.42 14.41 1.35
C PRO A 46 -1.04 14.49 2.76
N VAL A 47 -0.23 14.67 3.82
CA VAL A 47 -0.74 14.85 5.19
C VAL A 47 -1.63 16.09 5.29
N ARG A 48 -1.33 17.14 4.52
CA ARG A 48 -2.10 18.39 4.53
C ARG A 48 -3.46 18.28 3.84
N ASN A 49 -3.69 17.22 3.06
CA ASN A 49 -4.91 16.99 2.29
C ASN A 49 -5.45 15.55 2.48
N LEU A 50 -5.34 15.00 3.68
CA LEU A 50 -5.77 13.63 3.97
C LEU A 50 -7.25 13.42 3.66
N ASP A 51 -8.11 14.37 4.04
CA ASP A 51 -9.55 14.26 3.84
C ASP A 51 -9.91 14.20 2.34
N GLY A 52 -9.25 15.00 1.50
CA GLY A 52 -9.45 14.97 0.06
C GLY A 52 -9.00 13.65 -0.58
N ILE A 53 -7.88 13.09 -0.10
CA ILE A 53 -7.37 11.81 -0.58
C ILE A 53 -8.29 10.67 -0.11
N ALA A 54 -8.71 10.67 1.15
CA ALA A 54 -9.64 9.70 1.72
C ALA A 54 -11.01 9.73 1.03
N ALA A 55 -11.48 10.91 0.63
CA ALA A 55 -12.74 11.08 -0.08
C ALA A 55 -12.65 10.77 -1.59
N THR A 56 -11.47 10.44 -2.12
CA THR A 56 -11.31 10.14 -3.54
C THR A 56 -12.06 8.85 -3.89
N PRO A 57 -12.97 8.86 -4.89
CA PRO A 57 -13.72 7.67 -5.27
C PRO A 57 -12.81 6.48 -5.61
N GLY A 58 -13.08 5.35 -4.96
CA GLY A 58 -12.32 4.11 -5.15
C GLY A 58 -11.04 4.00 -4.31
N VAL A 59 -10.75 4.94 -3.42
CA VAL A 59 -9.77 4.74 -2.33
C VAL A 59 -10.46 4.01 -1.19
N ASP A 60 -9.97 2.82 -0.86
CA ASP A 60 -10.55 1.96 0.18
C ASP A 60 -9.85 2.14 1.53
N GLY A 61 -8.65 2.71 1.53
CA GLY A 61 -7.93 3.00 2.76
C GLY A 61 -6.67 3.83 2.58
N LEU A 62 -6.22 4.42 3.68
CA LEU A 62 -4.95 5.11 3.79
C LEU A 62 -4.03 4.33 4.72
N LEU A 63 -2.78 4.15 4.29
CA LEU A 63 -1.73 3.53 5.09
C LEU A 63 -0.61 4.53 5.34
N ILE A 64 -0.25 4.75 6.60
CA ILE A 64 0.87 5.61 6.96
C ILE A 64 2.17 4.81 6.85
N GLY A 65 3.16 5.34 6.11
CA GLY A 65 4.52 4.81 6.08
C GLY A 65 5.37 5.49 7.16
N PRO A 66 5.55 4.91 8.36
CA PRO A 66 6.15 5.63 9.49
C PRO A 66 7.60 6.02 9.26
N SER A 67 8.42 5.15 8.67
CA SER A 67 9.84 5.45 8.39
C SER A 67 9.99 6.55 7.36
N ASP A 68 9.27 6.44 6.25
CA ASP A 68 9.35 7.39 5.14
C ASP A 68 8.77 8.76 5.54
N LEU A 69 7.62 8.77 6.23
CA LEU A 69 7.02 10.01 6.73
C LEU A 69 7.90 10.68 7.80
N SER A 70 8.49 9.90 8.71
CA SER A 70 9.46 10.40 9.69
C SER A 70 10.66 11.05 9.00
N ALA A 71 11.23 10.38 7.99
CA ALA A 71 12.32 10.95 7.19
C ALA A 71 11.91 12.25 6.48
N ALA A 72 10.73 12.28 5.86
CA ALA A 72 10.18 13.45 5.18
C ALA A 72 9.92 14.64 6.13
N MET A 73 9.62 14.38 7.41
CA MET A 73 9.47 15.38 8.45
C MET A 73 10.80 15.82 9.09
N GLY A 74 11.94 15.31 8.62
CA GLY A 74 13.26 15.62 9.18
C GLY A 74 13.64 14.80 10.43
N HIS A 75 12.89 13.73 10.72
CA HIS A 75 13.12 12.85 11.87
C HIS A 75 13.86 11.54 11.52
N GLY A 76 14.47 11.47 10.32
CA GLY A 76 15.12 10.28 9.73
C GLY A 76 16.27 9.63 10.52
N GLY A 77 16.58 10.11 11.73
CA GLY A 77 17.53 9.50 12.66
C GLY A 77 16.91 8.83 13.89
N SER A 78 15.58 8.88 14.08
CA SER A 78 14.91 8.32 15.27
C SER A 78 14.62 6.82 15.17
N ALA A 79 15.39 6.09 14.36
CA ALA A 79 15.44 4.64 14.47
C ALA A 79 15.93 4.34 15.89
N ARG A 80 15.06 3.71 16.70
CA ARG A 80 15.27 3.21 18.07
C ARG A 80 16.65 3.56 18.64
N PRO A 81 16.77 4.40 19.70
CA PRO A 81 18.08 4.67 20.29
C PRO A 81 18.74 3.32 20.51
N SER A 82 19.94 3.14 19.97
CA SER A 82 20.70 1.90 20.09
C SER A 82 20.83 1.64 21.58
N GLY A 83 19.91 0.85 22.13
CA GLY A 83 19.92 0.48 23.53
C GLY A 83 21.28 -0.12 23.78
N ASN A 84 22.05 0.53 24.64
CA ASN A 84 23.40 0.15 25.02
C ASN A 84 23.38 -1.36 25.28
N ARG A 85 23.88 -2.18 24.34
CA ARG A 85 24.03 -3.60 24.59
C ARG A 85 25.12 -3.67 25.65
N PRO A 86 24.84 -4.17 26.87
CA PRO A 86 25.92 -4.40 27.82
C PRO A 86 26.93 -5.34 27.14
N ASP A 87 28.19 -4.93 27.16
CA ASP A 87 29.27 -5.74 26.64
C ASP A 87 29.40 -6.97 27.53
N HIS A 88 28.94 -8.12 27.04
CA HIS A 88 29.29 -9.39 27.66
C HIS A 88 30.76 -9.72 27.29
N ARG A 89 31.70 -8.96 27.85
CA ARG A 89 33.10 -9.38 28.00
C ARG A 89 33.32 -9.73 29.47
N GLY A 90 33.01 -10.98 29.82
CA GLY A 90 33.27 -11.51 31.15
C GLY A 90 33.06 -13.01 31.22
N GLY A 91 34.16 -13.76 31.10
CA GLY A 91 34.38 -15.05 31.74
C GLY A 91 33.74 -16.29 31.10
N TYR A 92 34.56 -17.03 30.36
CA TYR A 92 34.92 -18.44 30.66
C TYR A 92 36.39 -18.64 30.33
#